data_AF-A0A7S1Z729-F1
#
_entry.id   AF-A0A7S1Z729-F1
#
_cell.length_a   1.000
_cell.length_b   1.000
_cell.length_c   1.000
_cell.angle_alpha   90.00
_cell.angle_beta   90.00
_cell.angle_gamma   90.00
#
_symmetry.space_group_name_H-M   'P 1'
#
loop_
_entity.id
_entity.type
_entity.pdbx_description
1 polymer ?
#
loop_
_entity_poly.entity_id
_entity_poly.type
_entity_poly.pdbx_seq_one_letter_code
_entity_poly.pdbx_strand_id
1 'polypeptide(L)'
;DELRRGKHSTMMVLFHLHNPNAPKFLQQCGACYREITHGIRYHCNSCSNFDLCQDCYKPVTTGLWAQRDSRFAHDKKHSFTPIDMEVTTDTQKSRAERERAIKMHLELLAHAAN
;
A
#
# COMPACT_ATOMS: atom_id res chain seq x y z
N ASP A 1 -20.85 -5.36 -15.39
CA ASP A 1 -19.87 -4.59 -14.58
C ASP A 1 -19.93 -4.98 -13.09
N GLU A 2 -21.11 -5.15 -12.49
CA GLU A 2 -21.26 -5.64 -11.11
C GLU A 2 -20.61 -6.99 -10.84
N LEU A 3 -20.81 -7.99 -11.71
CA LEU A 3 -20.21 -9.31 -11.51
C LEU A 3 -18.67 -9.27 -11.48
N ARG A 4 -18.07 -8.42 -12.32
CA ARG A 4 -16.61 -8.20 -12.35
C ARG A 4 -16.12 -7.56 -11.05
N ARG A 5 -16.82 -6.53 -10.57
CA ARG A 5 -16.55 -5.90 -9.26
C ARG A 5 -16.73 -6.86 -8.09
N GLY A 6 -17.76 -7.68 -8.12
CA GLY A 6 -18.03 -8.70 -7.11
C GLY A 6 -16.89 -9.70 -7.02
N LYS A 7 -16.48 -10.29 -8.15
CA LYS A 7 -15.32 -11.21 -8.22
C LYS A 7 -14.03 -10.56 -7.72
N HIS A 8 -13.75 -9.32 -8.12
CA HIS A 8 -12.57 -8.59 -7.67
C HIS A 8 -12.58 -8.36 -6.15
N SER A 9 -13.73 -7.94 -5.60
CA SER A 9 -13.87 -7.66 -4.17
C SER A 9 -13.73 -8.94 -3.34
N THR A 10 -14.36 -10.04 -3.77
CA THR A 10 -14.20 -11.35 -3.11
C THR A 10 -12.74 -11.84 -3.16
N MET A 11 -12.06 -11.68 -4.30
CA MET A 11 -10.65 -12.03 -4.44
C MET A 11 -9.79 -11.23 -3.47
N MET A 12 -9.99 -9.91 -3.36
CA MET A 12 -9.24 -9.07 -2.42
C MET A 12 -9.46 -9.48 -0.96
N VAL A 13 -10.70 -9.81 -0.58
CA VAL A 13 -11.00 -10.31 0.78
C VAL A 13 -10.24 -11.61 1.05
N LEU A 14 -10.31 -12.57 0.13
CA LEU A 14 -9.58 -13.85 0.26
C LEU A 14 -8.07 -13.61 0.35
N PHE A 15 -7.52 -12.73 -0.48
CA PHE A 15 -6.11 -12.39 -0.45
C PHE A 15 -5.68 -11.87 0.92
N HIS A 16 -6.41 -10.91 1.51
CA HIS A 16 -6.08 -10.36 2.82
C HIS A 16 -6.28 -11.33 3.98
N LEU A 17 -7.24 -12.27 3.89
CA LEU A 17 -7.39 -13.34 4.89
C LEU A 17 -6.16 -14.26 4.93
N HIS A 18 -5.59 -14.58 3.76
CA HIS A 18 -4.39 -15.41 3.66
C HIS A 18 -3.10 -14.61 3.90
N ASN A 19 -3.13 -13.28 3.74
CA ASN A 19 -1.99 -12.39 3.91
C ASN A 19 -2.31 -11.27 4.90
N PRO A 20 -2.46 -11.58 6.21
CA PRO A 20 -2.91 -10.60 7.21
C PRO A 20 -1.93 -9.44 7.44
N ASN A 21 -0.68 -9.61 7.00
CA ASN A 21 0.37 -8.58 7.05
C ASN A 21 0.40 -7.72 5.76
N ALA A 22 -0.37 -8.09 4.72
CA ALA A 22 -0.48 -7.26 3.53
C ALA A 22 -1.13 -5.92 3.89
N PRO A 23 -0.67 -4.80 3.31
CA PRO A 23 -1.26 -3.49 3.55
C PRO A 23 -2.75 -3.52 3.20
N LYS A 24 -3.62 -3.21 4.17
CA LYS A 24 -5.09 -3.23 3.99
C LYS A 24 -5.58 -2.10 3.08
N PHE A 25 -4.83 -1.01 3.01
CA PHE A 25 -5.12 0.16 2.18
C PHE A 25 -3.83 0.63 1.51
N LEU A 26 -3.82 0.62 0.18
CA LEU A 26 -2.75 1.19 -0.62
C LEU A 26 -3.10 2.63 -0.96
N GLN A 27 -2.14 3.53 -0.78
CA GLN A 27 -2.31 4.94 -1.12
C GLN A 27 -2.17 5.11 -2.63
N GLN A 28 -3.06 5.88 -3.24
CA GLN A 28 -3.04 6.14 -4.68
C GLN A 28 -2.35 7.46 -4.96
N CYS A 29 -1.48 7.48 -5.98
CA CYS A 29 -0.85 8.71 -6.44
C CYS A 29 -1.92 9.63 -7.08
N GLY A 30 -2.07 10.85 -6.57
CA GLY A 30 -3.05 11.82 -7.08
C GLY A 30 -2.81 12.29 -8.51
N ALA A 31 -1.59 12.08 -9.04
CA ALA A 31 -1.21 12.47 -10.39
C ALA A 31 -1.40 11.35 -11.44
N CYS A 32 -0.86 10.16 -11.17
CA CYS A 32 -0.88 9.04 -12.13
C CYS A 32 -1.90 7.94 -11.80
N TYR A 33 -2.59 8.03 -10.66
CA TYR A 33 -3.57 7.06 -10.16
C TYR A 33 -3.06 5.63 -9.98
N ARG A 34 -1.74 5.42 -10.01
CA ARG A 34 -1.13 4.15 -9.63
C ARG A 34 -1.06 4.05 -8.11
N GLU A 35 -1.24 2.84 -7.60
CA GLU A 35 -0.99 2.52 -6.20
C GLU A 35 0.50 2.70 -5.88
N ILE A 36 0.79 3.36 -4.76
CA ILE A 36 2.15 3.59 -4.28
C ILE A 36 2.53 2.40 -3.41
N THR A 37 3.07 1.36 -4.05
CA THR A 37 3.39 0.08 -3.39
C THR A 37 4.85 -0.04 -2.94
N HIS A 38 5.72 0.87 -3.35
CA HIS A 38 7.15 0.82 -3.06
C HIS A 38 7.80 2.20 -3.22
N GLY A 39 9.02 2.34 -2.69
CA GLY A 39 9.79 3.58 -2.73
C GLY A 39 9.24 4.62 -1.76
N ILE A 40 9.35 5.89 -2.12
CA ILE A 40 8.92 6.99 -1.25
C ILE A 40 7.55 7.51 -1.68
N ARG A 41 6.60 7.54 -0.74
CA ARG A 41 5.33 8.27 -0.85
C ARG A 41 5.53 9.70 -0.34
N TYR A 42 5.10 10.69 -1.09
CA TYR A 42 5.15 12.10 -0.70
C TYR A 42 3.74 12.58 -0.37
N HIS A 43 3.46 12.75 0.92
CA HIS A 43 2.17 13.23 1.41
C HIS A 43 2.14 14.77 1.45
N CYS A 44 1.14 15.40 0.85
CA CYS A 44 0.97 16.85 0.90
C CYS A 44 0.45 17.28 2.27
N ASN A 45 1.15 18.20 2.95
CA ASN A 45 0.76 18.64 4.30
C ASN A 45 -0.43 19.63 4.32
N SER A 46 -0.86 20.11 3.15
CA SER A 46 -1.93 21.11 3.02
C SER A 46 -3.23 20.55 2.42
N CYS A 47 -3.16 19.42 1.71
CA CYS A 47 -4.31 18.83 1.03
C CYS A 47 -4.76 17.55 1.74
N SER A 48 -6.07 17.37 1.89
CA SER A 48 -6.63 16.14 2.45
C SER A 48 -6.39 14.97 1.49
N ASN A 49 -5.74 13.90 1.98
CA ASN A 49 -5.50 12.64 1.25
C ASN A 49 -4.84 12.81 -0.14
N PHE A 50 -3.89 13.73 -0.27
CA PHE A 50 -3.15 13.90 -1.52
C PHE A 50 -1.72 13.36 -1.39
N ASP A 51 -1.43 12.31 -2.14
CA ASP A 51 -0.13 11.65 -2.16
C ASP A 51 0.46 11.61 -3.56
N LEU A 52 1.78 11.72 -3.67
CA LEU A 52 2.53 11.54 -4.91
C LEU A 52 3.50 10.37 -4.77
N CYS A 53 3.59 9.55 -5.83
CA CYS A 53 4.69 8.60 -5.94
C CYS A 53 5.99 9.32 -6.29
N GLN A 54 7.11 8.63 -6.09
CA GLN A 54 8.45 9.14 -6.37
C GLN A 54 8.62 9.67 -7.81
N ASP A 55 8.06 9.00 -8.82
CA ASP A 55 8.12 9.44 -10.22
C ASP A 55 7.38 10.78 -10.44
N CYS A 56 6.27 10.99 -9.74
CA CYS A 56 5.40 12.15 -9.94
C CYS A 56 5.79 13.34 -9.05
N TYR A 57 6.53 13.10 -7.96
CA TYR A 57 6.88 14.13 -6.98
C TYR A 57 7.56 15.35 -7.61
N LYS A 58 8.70 15.16 -8.29
CA LYS A 58 9.44 16.28 -8.88
C LYS A 58 8.64 17.00 -9.98
N PRO A 59 8.06 16.31 -10.98
CA PRO A 59 7.35 17.00 -12.06
C PRO A 59 6.12 17.78 -11.60
N VAL A 60 5.40 17.28 -10.60
CA VAL A 60 4.21 17.97 -10.05
C VAL A 60 4.63 19.15 -9.19
N THR A 61 5.56 18.99 -8.26
CA THR A 61 5.98 20.08 -7.34
C THR A 61 6.73 21.21 -8.05
N THR A 62 7.47 20.91 -9.12
CA THR A 62 8.10 21.93 -9.97
C THR A 62 7.12 22.57 -10.96
N GLY A 63 5.95 21.95 -11.16
CA GLY A 63 4.96 22.33 -12.18
C GLY A 63 5.39 22.01 -13.62
N LEU A 64 6.42 21.18 -13.83
CA LEU A 64 6.88 20.77 -15.16
C LEU A 64 5.76 20.09 -15.97
N TRP A 65 4.85 19.38 -15.30
CA TRP A 65 3.75 18.67 -15.96
C TRP A 65 2.40 19.39 -15.86
N ALA A 66 2.32 20.56 -15.23
CA ALA A 66 1.05 21.27 -15.01
C ALA A 66 0.29 21.59 -16.30
N GLN A 67 0.99 21.72 -17.43
CA GLN A 67 0.41 22.00 -18.74
C GLN A 67 -0.04 20.75 -19.51
N ARG A 68 0.28 19.54 -19.03
CA ARG A 68 -0.06 18.28 -19.74
C ARG A 68 -1.50 17.86 -19.47
N ASP A 69 -1.91 17.98 -18.22
CA ASP A 69 -3.22 17.57 -17.72
C ASP A 69 -3.43 18.19 -16.33
N SER A 70 -4.66 18.59 -15.99
CA SER A 70 -5.01 19.16 -14.68
C SER A 70 -4.64 18.26 -13.51
N ARG A 71 -4.57 16.94 -13.71
CA ARG A 71 -4.12 15.97 -12.69
C ARG A 71 -2.67 16.14 -12.26
N PHE A 72 -1.86 16.83 -13.06
CA PHE A 72 -0.47 17.15 -12.74
C PHE A 72 -0.29 18.54 -12.13
N ALA A 73 -1.36 19.33 -11.99
CA ALA A 73 -1.32 20.63 -11.35
C ALA A 73 -1.42 20.48 -9.81
N HIS A 74 -0.55 21.17 -9.10
CA HIS A 74 -0.58 21.28 -7.64
C HIS A 74 0.01 22.63 -7.21
N ASP A 75 -0.39 23.14 -6.05
CA ASP A 75 0.19 24.38 -5.53
C ASP A 75 1.66 24.15 -5.13
N LYS A 76 2.56 24.90 -5.76
CA LYS A 76 4.02 24.80 -5.52
C LYS A 76 4.43 25.30 -4.13
N LYS A 77 3.53 26.01 -3.42
CA LYS A 77 3.76 26.46 -2.04
C LYS A 77 3.52 25.35 -1.01
N HIS A 78 2.85 24.26 -1.39
CA HIS A 78 2.60 23.16 -0.49
C HIS A 78 3.88 22.36 -0.23
N SER A 79 4.11 22.05 1.05
CA SER A 79 5.19 21.16 1.48
C SER A 79 4.73 19.70 1.48
N PHE A 80 5.66 18.78 1.26
CA PHE A 80 5.40 17.35 1.28
C PHE A 80 6.26 16.64 2.33
N THR A 81 5.66 15.68 3.03
CA THR A 81 6.35 14.78 3.95
C THR A 81 6.69 13.46 3.22
N PRO A 82 7.97 13.07 3.13
CA PRO A 82 8.35 11.78 2.59
C PRO A 82 8.04 10.68 3.60
N ILE A 83 7.41 9.60 3.13
CA ILE A 83 7.05 8.43 3.89
C ILE A 83 7.61 7.23 3.13
N ASP A 84 8.51 6.50 3.78
CA ASP A 84 9.05 5.28 3.21
C ASP A 84 7.95 4.22 3.14
N MET A 85 7.73 3.69 1.94
CA MET A 85 6.77 2.63 1.67
C MET A 85 7.46 1.27 1.61
N GLU A 86 8.56 1.07 2.33
CA GLU A 86 9.11 -0.27 2.62
C GLU A 86 7.95 -1.17 3.10
N VAL A 87 7.40 -1.92 2.15
CA VAL A 87 6.50 -3.01 2.43
C VAL A 87 7.31 -3.94 3.31
N THR A 88 6.82 -4.24 4.50
CA THR A 88 7.25 -5.43 5.24
C THR A 88 6.89 -6.61 4.35
N THR A 89 7.74 -6.88 3.37
CA THR A 89 7.61 -8.05 2.52
C THR A 89 7.59 -9.21 3.48
N ASP A 90 6.60 -10.09 3.32
CA ASP A 90 6.57 -11.34 4.06
C ASP A 90 7.78 -12.16 3.59
N THR A 91 8.92 -11.89 4.23
CA THR A 91 10.20 -12.51 3.94
C THR A 91 10.06 -14.01 4.12
N GLN A 92 10.87 -14.80 3.42
CA GLN A 92 10.94 -16.25 3.68
C GLN A 92 11.21 -16.56 5.16
N LYS A 93 11.92 -15.65 5.86
CA LYS A 93 12.17 -15.71 7.29
C LYS A 93 10.88 -15.56 8.11
N SER A 94 10.04 -14.56 7.84
CA SER A 94 8.76 -14.38 8.56
C SER A 94 7.79 -15.54 8.29
N ARG A 95 7.83 -16.14 7.09
CA ARG A 95 7.06 -17.35 6.78
C ARG A 95 7.52 -18.56 7.60
N ALA A 96 8.82 -18.81 7.65
CA ALA A 96 9.38 -19.94 8.41
C ALA A 96 9.14 -19.78 9.92
N GLU A 97 9.27 -18.57 10.45
CA GLU A 97 8.97 -18.26 11.86
C GLU A 97 7.48 -18.49 12.16
N ARG A 98 6.60 -18.07 11.27
CA ARG A 98 5.15 -18.29 11.40
C ARG A 98 4.78 -19.77 11.35
N GLU A 99 5.39 -20.53 10.44
CA GLU A 99 5.18 -21.98 10.34
C GLU A 99 5.61 -22.71 11.63
N ARG A 100 6.77 -22.35 12.19
CA ARG A 100 7.20 -22.85 13.50
C ARG A 100 6.23 -22.51 14.61
N ALA A 101 5.77 -21.26 14.68
CA ALA A 101 4.85 -20.81 15.71
C ALA A 101 3.50 -21.54 15.64
N ILE A 102 2.96 -21.73 14.43
CA ILE A 102 1.73 -22.49 14.21
C ILE A 102 1.93 -23.95 14.64
N LYS A 103 3.04 -24.57 14.23
CA LYS A 103 3.34 -25.97 14.60
C LYS A 103 3.41 -26.15 16.12
N MET A 104 4.14 -25.28 16.81
CA MET A 104 4.23 -25.32 18.28
C MET A 104 2.85 -25.13 18.95
N HIS A 105 2.02 -24.24 18.42
CA HIS A 105 0.69 -24.01 18.97
C HIS A 105 -0.24 -25.21 18.76
N LEU A 106 -0.17 -25.87 17.60
CA LEU A 106 -0.92 -27.10 17.33
C LEU A 106 -0.50 -28.24 18.28
N GLU A 107 0.79 -28.37 18.58
CA GLU A 107 1.31 -29.36 19.55
C GLU A 107 0.79 -29.10 20.97
N LEU A 108 0.77 -27.84 21.41
CA LEU A 108 0.19 -27.46 22.71
C LEU A 108 -1.30 -27.79 22.79
N LEU A 109 -2.07 -27.51 21.75
CA LEU A 109 -3.50 -27.82 21.70
C LEU A 109 -3.75 -29.33 21.72
N ALA A 110 -2.95 -30.12 20.99
CA ALA A 110 -3.03 -31.57 21.01
C ALA A 110 -2.71 -32.15 22.40
N HIS A 111 -1.75 -31.55 23.11
CA HIS A 111 -1.43 -31.96 24.47
C HIS A 111 -2.53 -31.60 25.47
N ALA A 112 -3.11 -30.39 25.38
CA ALA A 112 -4.15 -29.93 26.28
C ALA A 112 -5.53 -30.61 26.08
N ALA A 113 -5.72 -31.27 24.94
CA ALA A 113 -6.93 -32.04 24.62
C ALA A 113 -6.87 -33.50 25.12
N ASN A 114 -5.72 -33.95 25.64
CA ASN A 114 -5.53 -35.24 26.31
C ASN A 114 -5.53 -35.06 27.83
#